data_AF-A0A444MV60-F1
#
_entry.id   AF-A0A444MV60-F1
#
_cell.length_a   1.000
_cell.length_b   1.000
_cell.length_c   1.000
_cell.angle_alpha   90.00
_cell.angle_beta   90.00
_cell.angle_gamma   90.00
#
_symmetry.space_group_name_H-M   'P 1'
#
loop_
_entity.id
_entity.type
_entity.pdbx_description
1 polymer ?
#
loop_
_entity_poly.entity_id
_entity_poly.type
_entity_poly.pdbx_seq_one_letter_code
_entity_poly.pdbx_strand_id
1 'polypeptide(L)'
;MKKYATASLLFSFFIITVTVFGQSKAVTIDTMIHRTNRLGLFSGNILVVDGGKVVYRNAMGFTDASKTEKLTDQYRFHIGSIAKEFNAVGIMMLQEQGKLNIDDKLSKFFPELPAWANKVSIKNLLQYTSGIPDVKWKTVKSDADNMADLMKLEQLDFEPGTKYAYNNNNVFMQRRIIEKITGMLFNNFVEEKLLKPAGMSTAVIDPDDNKPLMAKSYTNAGKQGPLVYPITGWVAVTLDDFYKWEQALENFKLISPASTKILVAPFGLDNQCGLGGGSMAGNKLVFHKHDGSSVYYQALVVGSPLKGRTVILMTNNRQNNIFDIDNAIQNILDGKPYGQPKHSILADFQKQLDTLSGPGVLAFYRDLKGKHPNDYGFENEVTLNEIGYFLMNAKKLDAAIMVFEYNTTLFPTSSNVFDSLGEAYFNKGDKAKALLNYKRSLKLDATNGAAKAIIAELEK
;
A
#
# COMPACT_ATOMS: atom_id res chain seq x y z
N MET A 1 68.08 16.53 -35.02
CA MET A 1 67.54 16.00 -33.75
C MET A 1 66.33 16.82 -33.34
N LYS A 2 65.29 16.17 -32.80
CA LYS A 2 63.94 16.64 -32.42
C LYS A 2 62.85 16.54 -33.49
N LYS A 3 61.84 15.69 -33.22
CA LYS A 3 60.43 16.08 -33.17
C LYS A 3 59.67 15.13 -32.24
N TYR A 4 58.89 15.73 -31.35
CA TYR A 4 58.22 15.15 -30.19
C TYR A 4 56.88 14.51 -30.56
N ALA A 5 56.51 13.50 -29.79
CA ALA A 5 55.19 12.90 -29.69
C ALA A 5 54.14 13.88 -29.16
N THR A 6 52.87 13.71 -29.55
CA THR A 6 51.68 14.00 -28.72
C THR A 6 50.42 13.50 -29.43
N ALA A 7 49.88 12.38 -28.97
CA ALA A 7 48.51 11.97 -29.23
C ALA A 7 48.02 11.19 -28.03
N SER A 8 47.24 11.83 -27.15
CA SER A 8 46.31 11.22 -26.19
C SER A 8 45.71 12.30 -25.29
N LEU A 9 44.48 12.75 -25.57
CA LEU A 9 43.59 13.38 -24.58
C LEU A 9 42.20 13.62 -25.17
N LEU A 10 41.44 12.54 -25.39
CA LEU A 10 40.00 12.61 -25.66
C LEU A 10 39.32 11.41 -24.97
N PHE A 11 39.34 11.36 -23.63
CA PHE A 11 38.54 10.39 -22.87
C PHE A 11 38.12 10.88 -21.48
N SER A 12 37.84 12.18 -21.30
CA SER A 12 37.45 12.74 -19.99
C SER A 12 36.13 13.53 -19.96
N PHE A 13 35.41 13.67 -21.06
CA PHE A 13 34.18 14.48 -21.08
C PHE A 13 32.86 13.69 -20.88
N PHE A 14 32.91 12.36 -20.88
CA PHE A 14 31.69 11.52 -20.75
C PHE A 14 31.38 11.11 -19.31
N ILE A 15 32.33 11.25 -18.37
CA ILE A 15 32.15 10.84 -16.97
C ILE A 15 31.53 11.96 -16.11
N ILE A 16 31.67 13.24 -16.51
CA ILE A 16 31.23 14.39 -15.71
C ILE A 16 29.71 14.63 -15.83
N THR A 17 29.08 14.32 -16.96
CA THR A 17 27.64 14.56 -17.13
C THR A 17 26.79 13.59 -16.33
N VAL A 18 27.19 12.31 -16.22
CA VAL A 18 26.42 11.28 -15.50
C VAL A 18 26.38 11.54 -14.00
N THR A 19 27.46 12.06 -13.40
CA THR A 19 27.52 12.35 -11.96
C THR A 19 26.64 13.55 -11.57
N VAL A 20 26.55 14.57 -12.42
CA VAL A 20 25.72 15.77 -12.15
C VAL A 20 24.22 15.45 -12.16
N PHE A 21 23.75 14.63 -13.10
CA PHE A 21 22.33 14.24 -13.17
C PHE A 21 21.90 13.26 -12.06
N GLY A 22 22.80 12.40 -11.57
CA GLY A 22 22.52 11.53 -10.42
C GLY A 22 22.42 12.33 -9.10
N GLN A 23 23.29 13.33 -8.93
CA GLN A 23 23.30 14.21 -7.77
C GLN A 23 22.04 15.09 -7.69
N SER A 24 21.49 15.53 -8.84
CA SER A 24 20.27 16.35 -8.86
C SER A 24 19.04 15.57 -8.38
N LYS A 25 18.86 14.31 -8.81
CA LYS A 25 17.71 13.48 -8.40
C LYS A 25 17.70 13.20 -6.90
N ALA A 26 18.86 12.82 -6.34
CA ALA A 26 19.00 12.56 -4.92
C ALA A 26 18.63 13.80 -4.07
N VAL A 27 19.08 15.00 -4.48
CA VAL A 27 18.76 16.27 -3.81
C VAL A 27 17.26 16.60 -3.91
N THR A 28 16.63 16.35 -5.06
CA THR A 28 15.18 16.57 -5.23
C THR A 28 14.36 15.62 -4.34
N ILE A 29 14.71 14.33 -4.31
CA ILE A 29 14.07 13.34 -3.42
C ILE A 29 14.27 13.78 -1.96
N ASP A 30 15.49 14.14 -1.58
CA ASP A 30 15.81 14.57 -0.23
C ASP A 30 14.99 15.79 0.21
N THR A 31 14.90 16.81 -0.65
CA THR A 31 14.13 18.02 -0.39
C THR A 31 12.64 17.71 -0.18
N MET A 32 12.09 16.84 -1.04
CA MET A 32 10.69 16.41 -0.95
C MET A 32 10.42 15.61 0.33
N ILE A 33 11.27 14.65 0.70
CA ILE A 33 11.08 13.85 1.91
C ILE A 33 11.24 14.72 3.16
N HIS A 34 12.22 15.63 3.21
CA HIS A 34 12.35 16.56 4.34
C HIS A 34 11.11 17.44 4.51
N ARG A 35 10.52 17.92 3.40
CA ARG A 35 9.25 18.65 3.47
C ARG A 35 8.13 17.76 4.01
N THR A 36 8.03 16.54 3.51
CA THR A 36 7.03 15.55 3.94
C THR A 36 7.16 15.24 5.44
N ASN A 37 8.38 15.06 5.95
CA ASN A 37 8.64 14.86 7.38
C ASN A 37 8.26 16.09 8.23
N ARG A 38 8.61 17.30 7.80
CA ARG A 38 8.24 18.55 8.51
C ARG A 38 6.73 18.74 8.64
N LEU A 39 5.97 18.31 7.64
CA LEU A 39 4.50 18.31 7.67
C LEU A 39 3.91 17.18 8.53
N GLY A 40 4.74 16.32 9.15
CA GLY A 40 4.26 15.15 9.88
C GLY A 40 3.62 14.10 8.97
N LEU A 41 3.96 14.12 7.68
CA LEU A 41 3.42 13.22 6.66
C LEU A 41 4.28 11.94 6.50
N PHE A 42 5.46 11.89 7.10
CA PHE A 42 6.35 10.72 7.07
C PHE A 42 7.33 10.72 8.26
N SER A 43 7.46 9.59 8.96
CA SER A 43 8.55 9.30 9.90
C SER A 43 8.99 7.85 9.69
N GLY A 44 10.18 7.65 9.17
CA GLY A 44 10.56 6.35 8.64
C GLY A 44 11.87 6.31 7.88
N ASN A 45 12.15 5.14 7.32
CA ASN A 45 13.35 4.82 6.57
C ASN A 45 13.01 4.63 5.08
N ILE A 46 13.90 5.11 4.22
CA ILE A 46 13.74 5.12 2.76
C ILE A 46 14.99 4.58 2.08
N LEU A 47 14.80 3.73 1.08
CA LEU A 47 15.83 3.34 0.11
C LEU A 47 15.29 3.50 -1.31
N VAL A 48 16.08 4.13 -2.16
CA VAL A 48 15.83 4.26 -3.59
C VAL A 48 17.06 3.77 -4.34
N VAL A 49 16.87 2.71 -5.11
CA VAL A 49 17.82 2.15 -6.06
C VAL A 49 17.30 2.44 -7.46
N ASP A 50 18.16 2.91 -8.36
CA ASP A 50 17.83 3.14 -9.78
C ASP A 50 19.06 2.80 -10.64
N GLY A 51 18.87 2.12 -11.77
CA GLY A 51 19.98 1.64 -12.60
C GLY A 51 20.98 0.73 -11.84
N GLY A 52 20.49 -0.03 -10.85
CA GLY A 52 21.28 -0.96 -10.03
C GLY A 52 22.15 -0.28 -8.97
N LYS A 53 21.97 1.03 -8.71
CA LYS A 53 22.76 1.78 -7.73
C LYS A 53 21.85 2.48 -6.72
N VAL A 54 22.30 2.59 -5.47
CA VAL A 54 21.63 3.40 -4.46
C VAL A 54 21.71 4.88 -4.87
N VAL A 55 20.56 5.48 -5.14
CA VAL A 55 20.41 6.90 -5.47
C VAL A 55 20.06 7.72 -4.23
N TYR A 56 19.27 7.15 -3.32
CA TYR A 56 18.88 7.82 -2.08
C TYR A 56 18.71 6.81 -0.95
N ARG A 57 19.21 7.14 0.24
CA ARG A 57 18.99 6.40 1.49
C ARG A 57 18.87 7.42 2.61
N ASN A 58 17.82 7.34 3.42
CA ASN A 58 17.68 8.20 4.58
C ASN A 58 16.77 7.60 5.66
N ALA A 59 16.91 8.11 6.89
CA ALA A 59 16.06 7.83 8.04
C ALA A 59 15.58 9.18 8.62
N MET A 60 14.27 9.34 8.82
CA MET A 60 13.68 10.59 9.28
C MET A 60 12.66 10.39 10.39
N GLY A 61 12.57 11.35 11.30
CA GLY A 61 11.63 11.32 12.40
C GLY A 61 12.13 10.50 13.59
N PHE A 62 11.21 9.88 14.33
CA PHE A 62 11.46 9.39 15.68
C PHE A 62 11.15 7.91 15.85
N THR A 63 11.80 7.30 16.83
CA THR A 63 11.69 5.86 17.11
C THR A 63 10.33 5.51 17.72
N ASP A 64 9.70 6.43 18.44
CA ASP A 64 8.44 6.22 19.15
C ASP A 64 7.63 7.52 19.39
N ALA A 65 6.52 7.41 20.14
CA ALA A 65 5.63 8.52 20.44
C ALA A 65 6.24 9.63 21.32
N SER A 66 7.32 9.35 22.07
CA SER A 66 8.00 10.34 22.91
C SER A 66 8.68 11.43 22.09
N LYS A 67 9.05 11.11 20.84
CA LYS A 67 9.79 11.99 19.93
C LYS A 67 11.11 12.50 20.52
N THR A 68 11.77 11.68 21.34
CA THR A 68 13.06 12.00 21.96
C THR A 68 14.24 11.43 21.17
N GLU A 69 14.13 10.18 20.71
CA GLU A 69 15.16 9.50 19.93
C GLU A 69 14.85 9.53 18.42
N LYS A 70 15.86 9.83 17.60
CA LYS A 70 15.75 9.85 16.15
C LYS A 70 15.95 8.46 15.55
N LEU A 71 15.24 8.19 14.46
CA LEU A 71 15.46 7.00 13.65
C LEU A 71 16.86 7.00 13.00
N THR A 72 17.39 5.81 12.79
CA THR A 72 18.56 5.53 11.94
C THR A 72 18.22 4.42 10.95
N ASP A 73 19.05 4.19 9.94
CA ASP A 73 18.81 3.15 8.92
C ASP A 73 18.89 1.71 9.49
N GLN A 74 19.39 1.56 10.72
CA GLN A 74 19.49 0.29 11.46
C GLN A 74 18.20 -0.11 12.19
N TYR A 75 17.23 0.80 12.29
CA TYR A 75 15.94 0.49 12.91
C TYR A 75 15.12 -0.45 12.04
N ARG A 76 14.51 -1.43 12.71
CA ARG A 76 13.58 -2.38 12.13
C ARG A 76 12.15 -1.87 12.23
N PHE A 77 11.35 -2.23 11.24
CA PHE A 77 9.94 -1.89 11.16
C PHE A 77 9.12 -3.15 10.93
N HIS A 78 7.93 -3.21 11.52
CA HIS A 78 6.91 -4.12 11.00
C HIS A 78 6.50 -3.67 9.60
N ILE A 79 6.53 -4.60 8.65
CA ILE A 79 6.16 -4.38 7.25
C ILE A 79 4.71 -4.79 6.94
N GLY A 80 3.92 -5.06 7.99
CA GLY A 80 2.50 -5.40 7.87
C GLY A 80 2.25 -6.58 6.92
N SER A 81 1.30 -6.40 6.00
CA SER A 81 0.89 -7.43 5.02
C SER A 81 2.01 -7.95 4.13
N ILE A 82 3.12 -7.23 3.97
CA ILE A 82 4.29 -7.73 3.23
C ILE A 82 4.89 -8.97 3.89
N ALA A 83 4.72 -9.14 5.21
CA ALA A 83 5.11 -10.35 5.91
C ALA A 83 4.42 -11.63 5.37
N LYS A 84 3.32 -11.50 4.62
CA LYS A 84 2.61 -12.63 4.00
C LYS A 84 3.40 -13.27 2.85
N GLU A 85 4.32 -12.53 2.23
CA GLU A 85 5.18 -13.05 1.17
C GLU A 85 6.02 -14.24 1.65
N PHE A 86 6.56 -14.17 2.87
CA PHE A 86 7.35 -15.25 3.48
C PHE A 86 6.53 -16.55 3.62
N ASN A 87 5.22 -16.44 3.80
CA ASN A 87 4.31 -17.58 3.92
C ASN A 87 4.13 -18.22 2.53
N ALA A 88 3.82 -17.38 1.54
CA ALA A 88 3.61 -17.81 0.17
C ALA A 88 4.87 -18.44 -0.45
N VAL A 89 6.04 -17.81 -0.27
CA VAL A 89 7.33 -18.36 -0.72
C VAL A 89 7.63 -19.67 -0.01
N GLY A 90 7.37 -19.77 1.30
CA GLY A 90 7.52 -21.01 2.06
C GLY A 90 6.65 -22.16 1.52
N ILE A 91 5.39 -21.89 1.18
CA ILE A 91 4.50 -22.87 0.55
C ILE A 91 5.06 -23.35 -0.79
N MET A 92 5.54 -22.43 -1.63
CA MET A 92 6.09 -22.79 -2.94
C MET A 92 7.41 -23.55 -2.84
N MET A 93 8.27 -23.24 -1.86
CA MET A 93 9.46 -24.05 -1.57
C MET A 93 9.08 -25.49 -1.21
N LEU A 94 8.03 -25.69 -0.42
CA LEU A 94 7.55 -27.03 -0.06
C LEU A 94 6.93 -27.74 -1.27
N GLN A 95 6.25 -27.02 -2.15
CA GLN A 95 5.75 -27.58 -3.42
C GLN A 95 6.90 -28.04 -4.31
N GLU A 96 7.95 -27.23 -4.49
CA GLU A 96 9.12 -27.58 -5.30
C GLU A 96 9.88 -28.79 -4.73
N GLN A 97 9.82 -29.00 -3.42
CA GLN A 97 10.34 -30.19 -2.74
C GLN A 97 9.41 -31.41 -2.87
N GLY A 98 8.27 -31.31 -3.55
CA GLY A 98 7.29 -32.39 -3.69
C GLY A 98 6.52 -32.73 -2.40
N LYS A 99 6.55 -31.86 -1.37
CA LYS A 99 5.93 -32.12 -0.06
C LYS A 99 4.45 -31.75 -0.01
N LEU A 100 3.99 -30.89 -0.92
CA LEU A 100 2.60 -30.53 -1.09
C LEU A 100 2.30 -30.23 -2.56
N ASN A 101 1.03 -30.23 -2.91
CA ASN A 101 0.52 -29.60 -4.13
C ASN A 101 -0.43 -28.47 -3.72
N ILE A 102 -0.37 -27.30 -4.36
CA ILE A 102 -1.26 -26.18 -4.03
C ILE A 102 -2.75 -26.50 -4.21
N ASP A 103 -3.09 -27.51 -5.00
CA ASP A 103 -4.48 -27.98 -5.15
C ASP A 103 -4.92 -28.92 -4.00
N ASP A 104 -4.00 -29.33 -3.12
CA ASP A 104 -4.32 -30.11 -1.92
C ASP A 104 -5.35 -29.36 -1.05
N LYS A 105 -6.32 -30.12 -0.52
CA LYS A 105 -7.34 -29.62 0.40
C LYS A 105 -6.82 -29.50 1.82
N LEU A 106 -7.36 -28.57 2.61
CA LEU A 106 -6.94 -28.37 3.99
C LEU A 106 -7.17 -29.59 4.87
N SER A 107 -8.20 -30.39 4.59
CA SER A 107 -8.48 -31.64 5.32
C SER A 107 -7.36 -32.68 5.20
N LYS A 108 -6.49 -32.60 4.18
CA LYS A 108 -5.28 -33.42 4.07
C LYS A 108 -4.30 -33.16 5.23
N PHE A 109 -4.24 -31.93 5.71
CA PHE A 109 -3.29 -31.49 6.74
C PHE A 109 -3.95 -31.41 8.13
N PHE A 110 -5.25 -31.07 8.16
CA PHE A 110 -6.04 -30.87 9.37
C PHE A 110 -7.39 -31.60 9.26
N PRO A 111 -7.41 -32.94 9.33
CA PRO A 111 -8.65 -33.73 9.27
C PRO A 111 -9.61 -33.43 10.43
N GLU A 112 -9.14 -32.79 11.51
CA GLU A 112 -9.93 -32.34 12.65
C GLU A 112 -10.76 -31.07 12.38
N LEU A 113 -10.50 -30.34 11.28
CA LEU A 113 -11.30 -29.18 10.92
C LEU A 113 -12.68 -29.59 10.40
N PRO A 114 -13.71 -28.73 10.55
CA PRO A 114 -15.04 -29.03 10.04
C PRO A 114 -15.07 -29.25 8.52
N ALA A 115 -16.20 -29.76 8.01
CA ALA A 115 -16.34 -30.25 6.63
C ALA A 115 -15.97 -29.23 5.53
N TRP A 116 -15.98 -27.93 5.83
CA TRP A 116 -15.50 -26.88 4.91
C TRP A 116 -14.04 -27.06 4.50
N ALA A 117 -13.19 -27.70 5.33
CA ALA A 117 -11.78 -27.97 5.03
C ALA A 117 -11.58 -28.91 3.83
N ASN A 118 -12.62 -29.69 3.46
CA ASN A 118 -12.60 -30.52 2.24
C ASN A 118 -12.76 -29.69 0.95
N LYS A 119 -13.25 -28.46 1.05
CA LYS A 119 -13.50 -27.59 -0.10
C LYS A 119 -12.33 -26.65 -0.38
N VAL A 120 -11.72 -26.11 0.67
CA VAL A 120 -10.65 -25.11 0.58
C VAL A 120 -9.32 -25.78 0.20
N SER A 121 -8.66 -25.28 -0.84
CA SER A 121 -7.30 -25.68 -1.23
C SER A 121 -6.25 -24.67 -0.76
N ILE A 122 -4.97 -25.07 -0.75
CA ILE A 122 -3.85 -24.14 -0.50
C ILE A 122 -3.84 -22.98 -1.51
N LYS A 123 -4.17 -23.26 -2.78
CA LYS A 123 -4.31 -22.25 -3.84
C LYS A 123 -5.34 -21.20 -3.48
N ASN A 124 -6.46 -21.60 -2.86
CA ASN A 124 -7.46 -20.64 -2.37
C ASN A 124 -6.89 -19.73 -1.28
N LEU A 125 -6.01 -20.24 -0.40
CA LEU A 125 -5.35 -19.42 0.61
C LEU A 125 -4.39 -18.40 -0.01
N LEU A 126 -3.61 -18.81 -1.01
CA LEU A 126 -2.65 -17.94 -1.70
C LEU A 126 -3.31 -16.82 -2.51
N GLN A 127 -4.53 -17.06 -3.01
CA GLN A 127 -5.30 -16.11 -3.82
C GLN A 127 -6.41 -15.38 -3.05
N TYR A 128 -6.53 -15.61 -1.73
CA TYR A 128 -7.59 -15.06 -0.87
C TYR A 128 -9.01 -15.35 -1.37
N THR A 129 -9.23 -16.57 -1.84
CA THR A 129 -10.52 -17.04 -2.40
C THR A 129 -11.11 -18.19 -1.60
N SER A 130 -10.74 -18.34 -0.32
CA SER A 130 -11.13 -19.50 0.49
C SER A 130 -12.55 -19.47 1.03
N GLY A 131 -13.18 -18.29 1.14
CA GLY A 131 -14.44 -18.12 1.88
C GLY A 131 -14.29 -18.23 3.40
N ILE A 132 -13.08 -18.43 3.94
CA ILE A 132 -12.87 -18.43 5.40
C ILE A 132 -13.02 -16.98 5.89
N PRO A 133 -13.85 -16.71 6.93
CA PRO A 133 -14.01 -15.36 7.48
C PRO A 133 -12.71 -14.86 8.13
N ASP A 134 -12.55 -13.54 8.28
CA ASP A 134 -11.37 -12.98 8.93
C ASP A 134 -11.28 -13.31 10.42
N VAL A 135 -10.08 -13.16 10.97
CA VAL A 135 -9.78 -13.35 12.39
C VAL A 135 -10.67 -12.45 13.24
N LYS A 136 -11.23 -13.01 14.32
CA LYS A 136 -12.00 -12.24 15.32
C LYS A 136 -11.05 -11.46 16.24
N TRP A 137 -10.40 -10.42 15.70
CA TRP A 137 -9.35 -9.64 16.37
C TRP A 137 -9.71 -9.08 17.75
N LYS A 138 -11.00 -8.88 18.03
CA LYS A 138 -11.48 -8.42 19.34
C LYS A 138 -11.28 -9.48 20.43
N THR A 139 -11.51 -10.75 20.11
CA THR A 139 -11.55 -11.86 21.06
C THR A 139 -10.31 -12.74 21.00
N VAL A 140 -9.71 -12.94 19.84
CA VAL A 140 -8.49 -13.73 19.66
C VAL A 140 -7.30 -13.07 20.37
N LYS A 141 -6.61 -13.81 21.25
CA LYS A 141 -5.41 -13.37 21.98
C LYS A 141 -4.17 -14.22 21.69
N SER A 142 -4.35 -15.37 21.06
CA SER A 142 -3.29 -16.31 20.72
C SER A 142 -3.61 -17.09 19.44
N ASP A 143 -2.61 -17.78 18.90
CA ASP A 143 -2.79 -18.76 17.83
C ASP A 143 -3.77 -19.87 18.23
N ALA A 144 -3.77 -20.29 19.50
CA ALA A 144 -4.67 -21.32 20.00
C ALA A 144 -6.13 -20.86 19.98
N ASP A 145 -6.39 -19.61 20.37
CA ASP A 145 -7.73 -19.02 20.31
C ASP A 145 -8.23 -18.96 18.86
N ASN A 146 -7.37 -18.55 17.93
CA ASN A 146 -7.74 -18.46 16.52
C ASN A 146 -8.02 -19.84 15.90
N MET A 147 -7.20 -20.85 16.22
CA MET A 147 -7.49 -22.24 15.80
C MET A 147 -8.82 -22.74 16.40
N ALA A 148 -9.10 -22.43 17.67
CA ALA A 148 -10.36 -22.81 18.30
C ALA A 148 -11.58 -22.14 17.65
N ASP A 149 -11.44 -20.88 17.19
CA ASP A 149 -12.47 -20.21 16.38
C ASP A 149 -12.69 -20.91 15.04
N LEU A 150 -11.62 -21.33 14.34
CA LEU A 150 -11.72 -22.06 13.07
C LEU A 150 -12.34 -23.46 13.23
N MET A 151 -12.07 -24.16 14.34
CA MET A 151 -12.68 -25.45 14.66
C MET A 151 -14.19 -25.33 14.90
N LYS A 152 -14.68 -24.16 15.30
CA LYS A 152 -16.12 -23.87 15.53
C LYS A 152 -16.81 -23.27 14.31
N LEU A 153 -16.08 -23.06 13.21
CA LEU A 153 -16.64 -22.46 12.01
C LEU A 153 -17.58 -23.42 11.30
N GLU A 154 -18.88 -23.11 11.29
CA GLU A 154 -19.91 -23.94 10.67
C GLU A 154 -19.96 -23.79 9.14
N GLN A 155 -19.78 -22.56 8.64
CA GLN A 155 -19.96 -22.22 7.24
C GLN A 155 -18.95 -21.17 6.76
N LEU A 156 -18.58 -21.27 5.48
CA LEU A 156 -17.76 -20.27 4.78
C LEU A 156 -18.66 -19.09 4.35
N ASP A 157 -18.07 -17.90 4.22
CA ASP A 157 -18.76 -16.70 3.72
C ASP A 157 -19.19 -16.85 2.25
N PHE A 158 -18.48 -17.69 1.48
CA PHE A 158 -18.77 -18.02 0.09
C PHE A 158 -18.06 -19.31 -0.34
N GLU A 159 -18.46 -19.86 -1.50
CA GLU A 159 -17.85 -21.09 -2.04
C GLU A 159 -16.39 -20.81 -2.51
N PRO A 160 -15.41 -21.65 -2.12
CA PRO A 160 -14.01 -21.41 -2.47
C PRO A 160 -13.77 -21.25 -3.97
N GLY A 161 -12.97 -20.25 -4.34
CA GLY A 161 -12.62 -19.95 -5.74
C GLY A 161 -13.64 -19.08 -6.49
N THR A 162 -14.77 -18.72 -5.88
CA THR A 162 -15.82 -17.93 -6.57
C THR A 162 -15.74 -16.42 -6.32
N LYS A 163 -15.11 -15.99 -5.23
CA LYS A 163 -14.96 -14.58 -4.85
C LYS A 163 -13.60 -14.34 -4.20
N TYR A 164 -13.16 -13.09 -4.25
CA TYR A 164 -12.00 -12.61 -3.51
C TYR A 164 -12.43 -11.98 -2.18
N ALA A 165 -11.79 -12.37 -1.08
CA ALA A 165 -11.91 -11.72 0.22
C ALA A 165 -10.57 -11.80 0.97
N TYR A 166 -9.83 -10.70 0.92
CA TYR A 166 -8.59 -10.56 1.68
C TYR A 166 -8.84 -10.72 3.18
N ASN A 167 -8.17 -11.69 3.82
CA ASN A 167 -8.27 -11.91 5.25
C ASN A 167 -7.04 -12.62 5.81
N ASN A 168 -6.85 -12.54 7.13
CA ASN A 168 -5.67 -13.06 7.81
C ASN A 168 -5.79 -14.54 8.18
N ASN A 169 -7.00 -15.13 8.19
CA ASN A 169 -7.15 -16.56 8.38
C ASN A 169 -6.59 -17.37 7.19
N ASN A 170 -6.62 -16.83 5.97
CA ASN A 170 -5.90 -17.42 4.84
C ASN A 170 -4.41 -17.61 5.15
N VAL A 171 -3.77 -16.57 5.69
CA VAL A 171 -2.34 -16.56 5.99
C VAL A 171 -2.02 -17.40 7.22
N PHE A 172 -2.85 -17.30 8.25
CA PHE A 172 -2.74 -18.15 9.43
C PHE A 172 -2.72 -19.64 9.06
N MET A 173 -3.63 -20.08 8.18
CA MET A 173 -3.64 -21.46 7.71
C MET A 173 -2.40 -21.82 6.87
N GLN A 174 -1.84 -20.89 6.08
CA GLN A 174 -0.55 -21.14 5.39
C GLN A 174 0.57 -21.45 6.39
N ARG A 175 0.66 -20.70 7.51
CA ARG A 175 1.63 -20.95 8.59
C ARG A 175 1.44 -22.34 9.18
N ARG A 176 0.22 -22.69 9.54
CA ARG A 176 -0.11 -24.00 10.11
C ARG A 176 0.25 -25.12 9.15
N ILE A 177 0.02 -24.97 7.83
CA ILE A 177 0.42 -26.00 6.83
C ILE A 177 1.93 -26.19 6.83
N ILE A 178 2.70 -25.10 6.81
CA ILE A 178 4.17 -25.16 6.85
C ILE A 178 4.64 -25.91 8.10
N GLU A 179 4.10 -25.58 9.27
CA GLU A 179 4.44 -26.24 10.52
C GLU A 179 4.04 -27.72 10.51
N LYS A 180 2.84 -28.05 10.01
CA LYS A 180 2.35 -29.43 9.91
C LYS A 180 3.25 -30.30 9.04
N ILE A 181 3.71 -29.77 7.91
CA ILE A 181 4.54 -30.51 6.95
C ILE A 181 5.98 -30.65 7.45
N THR A 182 6.51 -29.60 8.09
CA THR A 182 7.94 -29.54 8.42
C THR A 182 8.25 -29.99 9.85
N GLY A 183 7.27 -29.96 10.74
CA GLY A 183 7.46 -30.13 12.19
C GLY A 183 8.20 -28.95 12.87
N MET A 184 8.56 -27.90 12.12
CA MET A 184 9.20 -26.71 12.65
C MET A 184 8.16 -25.70 13.10
N LEU A 185 8.46 -24.90 14.13
CA LEU A 185 7.72 -23.66 14.36
C LEU A 185 7.87 -22.74 13.14
N PHE A 186 6.81 -22.02 12.76
CA PHE A 186 6.83 -21.16 11.58
C PHE A 186 7.97 -20.14 11.63
N ASN A 187 8.22 -19.53 12.79
CA ASN A 187 9.29 -18.55 12.98
C ASN A 187 10.66 -19.15 12.66
N ASN A 188 10.93 -20.38 13.13
CA ASN A 188 12.17 -21.09 12.85
C ASN A 188 12.28 -21.47 11.38
N PHE A 189 11.17 -21.86 10.74
CA PHE A 189 11.16 -22.13 9.30
C PHE A 189 11.52 -20.88 8.50
N VAL A 190 10.89 -19.74 8.80
CA VAL A 190 11.16 -18.46 8.13
C VAL A 190 12.62 -18.06 8.32
N GLU A 191 13.14 -18.13 9.54
CA GLU A 191 14.53 -17.79 9.82
C GLU A 191 15.52 -18.68 9.04
N GLU A 192 15.38 -20.00 9.15
CA GLU A 192 16.33 -20.96 8.59
C GLU A 192 16.23 -21.13 7.07
N LYS A 193 15.01 -21.06 6.52
CA LYS A 193 14.74 -21.38 5.12
C LYS A 193 14.56 -20.17 4.22
N LEU A 194 14.26 -19.00 4.79
CA LEU A 194 14.03 -17.77 4.01
C LEU A 194 15.04 -16.68 4.35
N LEU A 195 15.09 -16.24 5.61
CA LEU A 195 15.89 -15.07 6.00
C LEU A 195 17.40 -15.33 5.84
N LYS A 196 17.92 -16.42 6.41
CA LYS A 196 19.35 -16.76 6.29
C LYS A 196 19.76 -16.98 4.82
N PRO A 197 19.05 -17.79 4.00
CA PRO A 197 19.38 -17.92 2.59
C PRO A 197 19.26 -16.62 1.79
N ALA A 198 18.31 -15.74 2.12
CA ALA A 198 18.21 -14.41 1.50
C ALA A 198 19.31 -13.44 1.98
N GLY A 199 20.02 -13.76 3.05
CA GLY A 199 21.05 -12.90 3.66
C GLY A 199 20.49 -11.81 4.57
N MET A 200 19.24 -11.96 5.01
CA MET A 200 18.51 -11.02 5.87
C MET A 200 18.90 -11.21 7.34
N SER A 201 20.17 -10.94 7.67
CA SER A 201 20.78 -11.26 8.96
C SER A 201 20.26 -10.42 10.12
N THR A 202 19.64 -9.27 9.87
CA THR A 202 19.10 -8.45 10.95
C THR A 202 17.60 -8.68 11.16
N ALA A 203 16.89 -9.35 10.27
CA ALA A 203 15.44 -9.50 10.35
C ALA A 203 15.04 -10.34 11.57
N VAL A 204 13.84 -10.06 12.10
CA VAL A 204 13.28 -10.77 13.26
C VAL A 204 11.83 -11.14 13.02
N ILE A 205 11.36 -12.18 13.72
CA ILE A 205 9.96 -12.61 13.68
C ILE A 205 9.36 -12.41 15.08
N ASP A 206 8.17 -11.82 15.13
CA ASP A 206 7.41 -11.53 16.36
C ASP A 206 8.25 -10.83 17.46
N PRO A 207 8.90 -9.69 17.18
CA PRO A 207 9.67 -8.96 18.18
C PRO A 207 8.80 -8.49 19.34
N ASP A 208 9.38 -8.50 20.54
CA ASP A 208 8.79 -7.93 21.75
C ASP A 208 9.35 -6.53 22.06
N ASP A 209 8.80 -5.90 23.11
CA ASP A 209 9.18 -4.54 23.51
C ASP A 209 10.63 -4.39 23.98
N ASN A 210 11.32 -5.50 24.27
CA ASN A 210 12.72 -5.52 24.70
C ASN A 210 13.69 -5.62 23.51
N LYS A 211 13.17 -5.85 22.28
CA LYS A 211 14.02 -5.98 21.11
C LYS A 211 14.68 -4.63 20.76
N PRO A 212 16.03 -4.55 20.74
CA PRO A 212 16.72 -3.31 20.41
C PRO A 212 16.56 -2.96 18.93
N LEU A 213 16.64 -1.65 18.64
CA LEU A 213 16.52 -1.11 17.28
C LEU A 213 15.21 -1.53 16.60
N MET A 214 14.12 -1.57 17.36
CA MET A 214 12.75 -1.67 16.85
C MET A 214 12.11 -0.30 16.90
N ALA A 215 11.65 0.21 15.76
CA ALA A 215 10.87 1.43 15.72
C ALA A 215 9.48 1.07 16.26
N LYS A 216 8.95 1.82 17.22
CA LYS A 216 7.61 1.60 17.78
C LYS A 216 6.61 2.54 17.08
N SER A 217 5.51 2.00 16.57
CA SER A 217 4.56 2.81 15.79
C SER A 217 3.77 3.83 16.63
N TYR A 218 3.47 5.01 16.09
CA TYR A 218 2.74 6.05 16.80
C TYR A 218 1.93 6.95 15.87
N THR A 219 0.94 7.65 16.41
CA THR A 219 0.17 8.68 15.68
C THR A 219 0.75 10.08 15.87
N ASN A 220 0.44 11.02 14.97
CA ASN A 220 0.83 12.43 15.15
C ASN A 220 0.32 13.06 16.46
N ALA A 221 -0.79 12.55 16.98
CA ALA A 221 -1.37 12.92 18.28
C ALA A 221 -0.62 12.33 19.49
N GLY A 222 0.50 11.62 19.30
CA GLY A 222 1.31 11.08 20.38
C GLY A 222 0.80 9.76 20.96
N LYS A 223 -0.11 9.06 20.27
CA LYS A 223 -0.58 7.74 20.72
C LYS A 223 0.40 6.65 20.27
N GLN A 224 1.02 5.97 21.23
CA GLN A 224 1.85 4.79 21.00
C GLN A 224 0.99 3.59 20.56
N GLY A 225 1.45 2.89 19.54
CA GLY A 225 0.88 1.63 19.07
C GLY A 225 1.59 0.43 19.71
N PRO A 226 0.87 -0.70 19.92
CA PRO A 226 1.49 -1.93 20.39
C PRO A 226 2.48 -2.49 19.35
N LEU A 227 3.49 -3.20 19.84
CA LEU A 227 4.45 -3.91 19.01
C LEU A 227 4.03 -5.36 18.72
N VAL A 228 3.51 -6.05 19.75
CA VAL A 228 3.16 -7.47 19.70
C VAL A 228 1.75 -7.70 19.15
N TYR A 229 1.58 -8.74 18.34
CA TYR A 229 0.30 -9.14 17.75
C TYR A 229 -0.27 -10.40 18.41
N PRO A 230 -1.60 -10.59 18.43
CA PRO A 230 -2.23 -11.79 18.98
C PRO A 230 -1.85 -13.08 18.26
N ILE A 231 -1.72 -13.05 16.93
CA ILE A 231 -1.31 -14.22 16.15
C ILE A 231 0.15 -14.10 15.74
N THR A 232 0.89 -15.21 15.72
CA THR A 232 2.34 -15.25 15.46
C THR A 232 2.68 -15.27 13.96
N GLY A 233 3.93 -14.95 13.60
CA GLY A 233 4.48 -15.06 12.25
C GLY A 233 4.65 -13.73 11.51
N TRP A 234 4.96 -12.64 12.22
CA TRP A 234 5.15 -11.31 11.65
C TRP A 234 6.62 -10.91 11.59
N VAL A 235 7.13 -10.73 10.37
CA VAL A 235 8.51 -10.32 10.12
C VAL A 235 8.65 -8.80 10.31
N ALA A 236 9.75 -8.40 10.95
CA ALA A 236 10.23 -7.02 10.99
C ALA A 236 11.65 -6.95 10.43
N VAL A 237 11.93 -5.91 9.64
CA VAL A 237 13.13 -5.82 8.81
C VAL A 237 13.76 -4.42 8.86
N THR A 238 15.06 -4.35 8.59
CA THR A 238 15.76 -3.10 8.25
C THR A 238 15.65 -2.82 6.74
N LEU A 239 16.14 -1.65 6.27
CA LEU A 239 16.22 -1.39 4.82
C LEU A 239 17.09 -2.41 4.08
N ASP A 240 18.21 -2.83 4.70
CA ASP A 240 19.13 -3.79 4.10
C ASP A 240 18.50 -5.16 3.95
N ASP A 241 17.82 -5.66 4.98
CA ASP A 241 17.11 -6.93 4.90
C ASP A 241 16.00 -6.86 3.85
N PHE A 242 15.23 -5.77 3.83
CA PHE A 242 14.12 -5.65 2.90
C PHE A 242 14.59 -5.57 1.44
N TYR A 243 15.69 -4.86 1.18
CA TYR A 243 16.31 -4.85 -0.14
C TYR A 243 16.84 -6.23 -0.54
N LYS A 244 17.45 -6.97 0.39
CA LYS A 244 17.90 -8.35 0.13
C LYS A 244 16.74 -9.30 -0.15
N TRP A 245 15.60 -9.12 0.49
CA TRP A 245 14.38 -9.86 0.18
C TRP A 245 13.94 -9.61 -1.26
N GLU A 246 13.84 -8.34 -1.67
CA GLU A 246 13.51 -7.98 -3.05
C GLU A 246 14.51 -8.62 -4.03
N GLN A 247 15.81 -8.48 -3.77
CA GLN A 247 16.85 -9.10 -4.60
C GLN A 247 16.75 -10.63 -4.65
N ALA A 248 16.32 -11.29 -3.57
CA ALA A 248 16.12 -12.73 -3.56
C ALA A 248 14.93 -13.15 -4.46
N LEU A 249 13.87 -12.35 -4.51
CA LEU A 249 12.74 -12.57 -5.42
C LEU A 249 13.13 -12.32 -6.88
N GLU A 250 13.77 -11.17 -7.16
CA GLU A 250 14.20 -10.78 -8.52
C GLU A 250 15.16 -11.80 -9.16
N ASN A 251 16.04 -12.39 -8.35
CA ASN A 251 17.04 -13.36 -8.79
C ASN A 251 16.60 -14.82 -8.60
N PHE A 252 15.33 -15.07 -8.24
CA PHE A 252 14.78 -16.42 -8.03
C PHE A 252 15.63 -17.29 -7.08
N LYS A 253 16.14 -16.66 -6.02
CA LYS A 253 17.08 -17.30 -5.09
C LYS A 253 16.44 -18.39 -4.24
N LEU A 254 15.15 -18.23 -3.92
CA LEU A 254 14.42 -19.09 -2.98
C LEU A 254 13.46 -20.05 -3.67
N ILE A 255 12.84 -19.62 -4.77
CA ILE A 255 11.86 -20.37 -5.57
C ILE A 255 12.07 -20.10 -7.05
N SER A 256 11.66 -21.04 -7.89
CA SER A 256 11.80 -20.96 -9.33
C SER A 256 10.90 -19.87 -9.96
N PRO A 257 11.22 -19.41 -11.20
CA PRO A 257 10.35 -18.50 -11.94
C PRO A 257 8.91 -19.03 -12.12
N ALA A 258 8.74 -20.34 -12.27
CA ALA A 258 7.43 -20.96 -12.39
C ALA A 258 6.60 -20.80 -11.11
N SER A 259 7.23 -20.98 -9.95
CA SER A 259 6.60 -20.76 -8.65
C SER A 259 6.31 -19.28 -8.40
N THR A 260 7.25 -18.39 -8.71
CA THR A 260 7.03 -16.94 -8.59
C THR A 260 5.85 -16.49 -9.45
N LYS A 261 5.70 -17.02 -10.67
CA LYS A 261 4.56 -16.74 -11.56
C LYS A 261 3.21 -17.06 -10.91
N ILE A 262 3.14 -18.12 -10.11
CA ILE A 262 1.93 -18.47 -9.35
C ILE A 262 1.66 -17.42 -8.27
N LEU A 263 2.70 -16.97 -7.56
CA LEU A 263 2.54 -16.03 -6.45
C LEU A 263 2.25 -14.58 -6.85
N VAL A 264 2.53 -14.20 -8.10
CA VAL A 264 2.18 -12.87 -8.65
C VAL A 264 0.89 -12.89 -9.49
N ALA A 265 0.16 -14.02 -9.53
CA ALA A 265 -1.07 -14.16 -10.29
C ALA A 265 -2.31 -13.88 -9.41
N PRO A 266 -2.94 -12.70 -9.52
CA PRO A 266 -4.11 -12.36 -8.72
C PRO A 266 -5.36 -13.08 -9.23
N PHE A 267 -6.38 -13.16 -8.37
CA PHE A 267 -7.69 -13.69 -8.73
C PHE A 267 -8.41 -12.80 -9.76
N GLY A 268 -8.34 -11.48 -9.56
CA GLY A 268 -8.88 -10.45 -10.46
C GLY A 268 -7.91 -9.27 -10.60
N LEU A 269 -8.17 -8.43 -11.61
CA LEU A 269 -7.50 -7.14 -11.77
C LEU A 269 -7.72 -6.36 -10.47
N ASP A 270 -6.64 -5.90 -9.82
CA ASP A 270 -6.62 -5.19 -8.52
C ASP A 270 -6.74 -6.04 -7.24
N ASN A 271 -6.80 -7.37 -7.33
CA ASN A 271 -6.71 -8.22 -6.14
C ASN A 271 -5.27 -8.49 -5.71
N GLN A 272 -5.01 -8.62 -4.40
CA GLN A 272 -3.72 -9.07 -3.90
C GLN A 272 -3.55 -10.59 -4.05
N CYS A 273 -2.30 -11.03 -4.07
CA CYS A 273 -1.91 -12.44 -4.17
C CYS A 273 -0.73 -12.75 -3.25
N GLY A 274 -0.08 -13.91 -3.41
CA GLY A 274 0.97 -14.39 -2.51
C GLY A 274 2.15 -13.43 -2.35
N LEU A 275 2.51 -12.70 -3.42
CA LEU A 275 3.52 -11.63 -3.40
C LEU A 275 2.92 -10.21 -3.44
N GLY A 276 1.67 -10.04 -2.98
CA GLY A 276 0.96 -8.77 -3.11
C GLY A 276 0.51 -8.53 -4.55
N GLY A 277 1.44 -8.18 -5.42
CA GLY A 277 1.21 -8.02 -6.86
C GLY A 277 2.51 -7.99 -7.66
N GLY A 278 2.43 -8.34 -8.94
CA GLY A 278 3.59 -8.33 -9.80
C GLY A 278 3.29 -8.79 -11.22
N SER A 279 4.32 -8.90 -12.05
CA SER A 279 4.20 -9.46 -13.39
C SER A 279 5.48 -10.15 -13.84
N MET A 280 5.31 -11.18 -14.67
CA MET A 280 6.39 -11.98 -15.24
C MET A 280 6.40 -11.84 -16.76
N ALA A 281 7.58 -11.73 -17.37
CA ALA A 281 7.79 -11.91 -18.80
C ALA A 281 8.68 -13.13 -19.03
N GLY A 282 8.07 -14.25 -19.42
CA GLY A 282 8.75 -15.55 -19.44
C GLY A 282 9.27 -15.91 -18.05
N ASN A 283 10.58 -16.16 -17.94
CA ASN A 283 11.26 -16.50 -16.68
C ASN A 283 11.92 -15.28 -16.00
N LYS A 284 11.40 -14.07 -16.23
CA LYS A 284 11.90 -12.83 -15.61
C LYS A 284 10.78 -12.11 -14.86
N LEU A 285 11.08 -11.69 -13.64
CA LEU A 285 10.23 -10.78 -12.88
C LEU A 285 10.38 -9.37 -13.48
N VAL A 286 9.27 -8.79 -13.91
CA VAL A 286 9.26 -7.46 -14.56
C VAL A 286 8.84 -6.37 -13.58
N PHE A 287 7.97 -6.73 -12.66
CA PHE A 287 7.43 -5.81 -11.67
C PHE A 287 7.04 -6.59 -10.42
N HIS A 288 7.31 -6.01 -9.26
CA HIS A 288 6.82 -6.47 -7.96
C HIS A 288 6.38 -5.25 -7.16
N LYS A 289 5.22 -5.34 -6.50
CA LYS A 289 4.74 -4.31 -5.61
C LYS A 289 3.90 -4.92 -4.50
N HIS A 290 4.20 -4.53 -3.28
CA HIS A 290 3.38 -4.86 -2.14
C HIS A 290 3.44 -3.76 -1.08
N ASP A 291 2.29 -3.43 -0.53
CA ASP A 291 2.18 -2.57 0.63
C ASP A 291 1.75 -3.37 1.86
N GLY A 292 2.08 -2.83 3.02
CA GLY A 292 1.65 -3.40 4.28
C GLY A 292 1.37 -2.32 5.29
N SER A 293 0.34 -2.54 6.09
CA SER A 293 0.05 -1.69 7.23
C SER A 293 -0.18 -2.55 8.45
N SER A 294 0.18 -2.02 9.61
CA SER A 294 -0.10 -2.69 10.88
C SER A 294 -0.11 -1.67 12.00
N VAL A 295 -1.22 -1.55 12.73
CA VAL A 295 -1.41 -0.46 13.71
C VAL A 295 -1.10 0.90 13.06
N TYR A 296 0.00 1.57 13.43
CA TYR A 296 0.45 2.82 12.82
C TYR A 296 1.74 2.67 11.99
N TYR A 297 2.18 1.44 11.68
CA TYR A 297 3.18 1.19 10.65
C TYR A 297 2.55 1.23 9.26
N GLN A 298 3.35 1.64 8.28
CA GLN A 298 3.08 1.41 6.87
C GLN A 298 4.39 1.14 6.13
N ALA A 299 4.39 0.20 5.21
CA ALA A 299 5.53 -0.11 4.36
C ALA A 299 5.08 -0.29 2.92
N LEU A 300 6.00 -0.05 1.99
CA LEU A 300 5.83 -0.24 0.56
C LEU A 300 7.16 -0.70 -0.03
N VAL A 301 7.11 -1.72 -0.87
CA VAL A 301 8.19 -2.10 -1.80
C VAL A 301 7.67 -2.03 -3.23
N VAL A 302 8.46 -1.44 -4.11
CA VAL A 302 8.21 -1.40 -5.56
C VAL A 302 9.50 -1.77 -6.30
N GLY A 303 9.53 -2.97 -6.88
CA GLY A 303 10.60 -3.49 -7.72
C GLY A 303 10.27 -3.34 -9.20
N SER A 304 11.24 -2.85 -9.97
CA SER A 304 11.21 -2.78 -11.43
C SER A 304 12.56 -3.28 -11.96
N PRO A 305 12.78 -4.61 -11.99
CA PRO A 305 14.11 -5.20 -12.20
C PRO A 305 14.70 -4.84 -13.56
N LEU A 306 13.86 -4.66 -14.59
CA LEU A 306 14.29 -4.24 -15.92
C LEU A 306 14.88 -2.81 -15.95
N LYS A 307 14.53 -1.96 -14.98
CA LYS A 307 15.14 -0.64 -14.77
C LYS A 307 16.29 -0.68 -13.76
N GLY A 308 16.58 -1.84 -13.15
CA GLY A 308 17.44 -1.94 -11.97
C GLY A 308 16.95 -1.04 -10.83
N ARG A 309 15.63 -0.91 -10.67
CA ARG A 309 15.01 0.07 -9.77
C ARG A 309 14.26 -0.64 -8.64
N THR A 310 14.49 -0.19 -7.41
CA THR A 310 13.75 -0.62 -6.23
C THR A 310 13.49 0.60 -5.33
N VAL A 311 12.24 0.81 -4.94
CA VAL A 311 11.86 1.82 -3.94
C VAL A 311 11.31 1.08 -2.71
N ILE A 312 11.89 1.35 -1.55
CA ILE A 312 11.43 0.83 -0.26
C ILE A 312 11.14 2.01 0.66
N LEU A 313 9.92 2.05 1.19
CA LEU A 313 9.46 3.02 2.16
C LEU A 313 8.95 2.26 3.38
N MET A 314 9.44 2.59 4.57
CA MET A 314 8.95 2.04 5.83
C MET A 314 8.72 3.17 6.82
N THR A 315 7.53 3.27 7.40
CA THR A 315 7.18 4.29 8.39
C THR A 315 6.55 3.67 9.63
N ASN A 316 6.88 4.23 10.80
CA ASN A 316 6.23 3.94 12.08
C ASN A 316 5.17 4.99 12.42
N ASN A 317 4.78 5.84 11.46
CA ASN A 317 3.79 6.89 11.62
C ASN A 317 2.94 6.99 10.35
N ARG A 318 1.99 6.05 10.21
CA ARG A 318 1.13 5.92 9.03
C ARG A 318 0.25 7.15 8.81
N GLN A 319 0.34 7.73 7.60
CA GLN A 319 -0.46 8.88 7.15
C GLN A 319 -1.29 8.58 5.89
N ASN A 320 -1.30 7.32 5.41
CA ASN A 320 -2.04 6.87 4.21
C ASN A 320 -1.63 7.56 2.90
N ASN A 321 -0.38 8.00 2.80
CA ASN A 321 0.16 8.76 1.67
C ASN A 321 1.41 8.10 1.05
N ILE A 322 1.74 6.86 1.45
CA ILE A 322 2.99 6.20 1.03
C ILE A 322 3.08 6.03 -0.49
N PHE A 323 1.94 5.85 -1.16
CA PHE A 323 1.87 5.79 -2.63
C PHE A 323 2.08 7.15 -3.29
N ASP A 324 1.67 8.25 -2.66
CA ASP A 324 1.96 9.60 -3.19
C ASP A 324 3.46 9.88 -3.13
N ILE A 325 4.12 9.43 -2.05
CA ILE A 325 5.57 9.52 -1.89
C ILE A 325 6.28 8.67 -2.96
N ASP A 326 5.89 7.41 -3.15
CA ASP A 326 6.46 6.56 -4.22
C ASP A 326 6.23 7.16 -5.61
N ASN A 327 5.00 7.54 -5.95
CA ASN A 327 4.68 8.16 -7.25
C ASN A 327 5.54 9.40 -7.52
N ALA A 328 5.76 10.23 -6.50
CA ALA A 328 6.64 11.39 -6.60
C ALA A 328 8.10 10.98 -6.86
N ILE A 329 8.62 9.99 -6.12
CA ILE A 329 9.97 9.42 -6.34
C ILE A 329 10.09 8.87 -7.76
N GLN A 330 9.13 8.07 -8.22
CA GLN A 330 9.13 7.48 -9.57
C GLN A 330 9.17 8.55 -10.65
N ASN A 331 8.38 9.62 -10.51
CA ASN A 331 8.39 10.74 -11.44
C ASN A 331 9.73 11.49 -11.43
N ILE A 332 10.33 11.74 -10.26
CA ILE A 332 11.67 12.34 -10.16
C ILE A 332 12.72 11.47 -10.86
N LEU A 333 12.67 10.15 -10.64
CA LEU A 333 13.59 9.21 -11.28
C LEU A 333 13.41 9.16 -12.80
N ASP A 334 12.18 9.29 -13.30
CA ASP A 334 11.85 9.33 -14.73
C ASP A 334 12.02 10.74 -15.35
N GLY A 335 12.43 11.76 -14.58
CA GLY A 335 12.59 13.14 -15.06
C GLY A 335 11.26 13.85 -15.40
N LYS A 336 10.15 13.38 -14.83
CA LYS A 336 8.80 13.93 -15.02
C LYS A 336 8.45 14.92 -13.91
N PRO A 337 7.51 15.86 -14.14
CA PRO A 337 6.92 16.64 -13.07
C PRO A 337 6.33 15.73 -11.99
N TYR A 338 6.44 16.14 -10.73
CA TYR A 338 5.92 15.38 -9.60
C TYR A 338 5.04 16.25 -8.70
N GLY A 339 4.01 15.63 -8.11
CA GLY A 339 3.22 16.24 -7.06
C GLY A 339 3.94 16.11 -5.72
N GLN A 340 3.99 17.20 -4.96
CA GLN A 340 4.49 17.12 -3.58
C GLN A 340 3.48 16.38 -2.71
N PRO A 341 3.90 15.47 -1.80
CA PRO A 341 3.03 14.94 -0.77
C PRO A 341 2.43 16.06 0.10
N LYS A 342 1.14 15.93 0.41
CA LYS A 342 0.34 16.95 1.11
C LYS A 342 -0.62 16.31 2.10
N HIS A 343 -1.15 17.11 3.02
CA HIS A 343 -2.22 16.70 3.91
C HIS A 343 -3.51 16.42 3.13
N SER A 344 -4.23 15.38 3.55
CA SER A 344 -5.56 15.08 3.06
C SER A 344 -6.57 16.02 3.73
N ILE A 345 -7.13 16.94 2.94
CA ILE A 345 -8.23 17.80 3.38
C ILE A 345 -9.40 16.93 3.84
N LEU A 346 -9.70 15.84 3.11
CA LEU A 346 -10.78 14.92 3.47
C LEU A 346 -10.55 14.28 4.85
N ALA A 347 -9.32 13.85 5.16
CA ALA A 347 -9.03 13.23 6.45
C ALA A 347 -9.18 14.21 7.63
N ASP A 348 -8.77 15.48 7.44
CA ASP A 348 -8.93 16.51 8.48
C ASP A 348 -10.36 17.06 8.56
N PHE A 349 -11.08 17.02 7.44
CA PHE A 349 -12.51 17.30 7.37
C PHE A 349 -13.35 16.24 8.09
N GLN A 350 -13.07 14.95 7.86
CA GLN A 350 -13.81 13.84 8.48
C GLN A 350 -13.81 13.91 10.02
N LYS A 351 -12.76 14.45 10.64
CA LYS A 351 -12.69 14.66 12.10
C LYS A 351 -13.72 15.66 12.64
N GLN A 352 -14.28 16.51 11.77
CA GLN A 352 -15.21 17.60 12.12
C GLN A 352 -16.60 17.39 11.52
N LEU A 353 -16.79 16.29 10.82
CA LEU A 353 -17.96 16.02 10.01
C LEU A 353 -19.27 15.95 10.80
N ASP A 354 -19.23 15.43 12.03
CA ASP A 354 -20.41 15.31 12.88
C ASP A 354 -20.89 16.67 13.38
N THR A 355 -20.03 17.70 13.37
CA THR A 355 -20.32 19.01 13.96
C THR A 355 -20.54 20.12 12.93
N LEU A 356 -20.15 19.94 11.67
CA LEU A 356 -20.22 21.00 10.65
C LEU A 356 -21.52 20.96 9.80
N SER A 357 -22.13 22.14 9.64
CA SER A 357 -23.15 22.44 8.62
C SER A 357 -22.49 22.80 7.28
N GLY A 358 -23.25 22.88 6.18
CA GLY A 358 -22.73 23.27 4.85
C GLY A 358 -21.85 24.53 4.85
N PRO A 359 -22.31 25.65 5.44
CA PRO A 359 -21.47 26.84 5.61
C PRO A 359 -20.21 26.59 6.44
N GLY A 360 -20.30 25.75 7.48
CA GLY A 360 -19.15 25.34 8.29
C GLY A 360 -18.11 24.57 7.49
N VAL A 361 -18.53 23.69 6.57
CA VAL A 361 -17.64 22.97 5.65
C VAL A 361 -16.86 23.94 4.76
N LEU A 362 -17.56 24.90 4.14
CA LEU A 362 -16.91 25.88 3.26
C LEU A 362 -16.00 26.83 4.03
N ALA A 363 -16.39 27.24 5.25
CA ALA A 363 -15.55 28.06 6.10
C ALA A 363 -14.26 27.33 6.47
N PHE A 364 -14.36 26.05 6.87
CA PHE A 364 -13.19 25.21 7.15
C PHE A 364 -12.27 25.05 5.93
N TYR A 365 -12.83 24.73 4.76
CA TYR A 365 -12.05 24.59 3.53
C TYR A 365 -11.33 25.90 3.17
N ARG A 366 -12.02 27.05 3.26
CA ARG A 366 -11.43 28.36 2.96
C ARG A 366 -10.37 28.76 3.98
N ASP A 367 -10.57 28.47 5.26
CA ASP A 367 -9.60 28.73 6.32
C ASP A 367 -8.32 27.92 6.10
N LEU A 368 -8.45 26.61 5.83
CA LEU A 368 -7.31 25.77 5.45
C LEU A 368 -6.61 26.30 4.21
N LYS A 369 -7.36 26.69 3.16
CA LYS A 369 -6.79 27.24 1.92
C LYS A 369 -6.06 28.56 2.16
N GLY A 370 -6.56 29.42 3.03
CA GLY A 370 -5.92 30.69 3.38
C GLY A 370 -4.65 30.51 4.20
N LYS A 371 -4.66 29.61 5.19
CA LYS A 371 -3.52 29.41 6.11
C LYS A 371 -2.45 28.45 5.56
N HIS A 372 -2.85 27.44 4.82
CA HIS A 372 -2.00 26.32 4.40
C HIS A 372 -2.12 26.00 2.89
N PRO A 373 -2.05 27.00 1.99
CA PRO A 373 -2.33 26.81 0.56
C PRO A 373 -1.44 25.78 -0.14
N ASN A 374 -0.21 25.59 0.37
CA ASN A 374 0.77 24.67 -0.22
C ASN A 374 0.81 23.31 0.47
N ASP A 375 0.27 23.19 1.68
CA ASP A 375 0.39 21.98 2.49
C ASP A 375 -0.79 21.01 2.28
N TYR A 376 -1.87 21.49 1.65
CA TYR A 376 -3.06 20.71 1.29
C TYR A 376 -3.33 20.78 -0.22
N GLY A 377 -4.05 19.77 -0.73
CA GLY A 377 -4.38 19.64 -2.15
C GLY A 377 -5.60 20.45 -2.57
N PHE A 378 -5.40 21.69 -3.04
CA PHE A 378 -6.47 22.60 -3.51
C PHE A 378 -6.52 22.76 -5.03
N GLU A 379 -5.70 22.01 -5.77
CA GLU A 379 -5.44 22.24 -7.20
C GLU A 379 -6.54 21.71 -8.13
N ASN A 380 -7.40 20.82 -7.63
CA ASN A 380 -8.43 20.16 -8.43
C ASN A 380 -9.74 20.04 -7.66
N GLU A 381 -10.77 19.65 -8.40
CA GLU A 381 -12.15 19.54 -7.92
C GLU A 381 -12.42 18.32 -7.03
N VAL A 382 -11.50 17.34 -7.02
CA VAL A 382 -11.75 15.98 -6.50
C VAL A 382 -12.10 16.03 -5.01
N THR A 383 -11.30 16.73 -4.21
CA THR A 383 -11.50 16.82 -2.75
C THR A 383 -12.90 17.35 -2.40
N LEU A 384 -13.33 18.46 -3.02
CA LEU A 384 -14.65 19.03 -2.74
C LEU A 384 -15.77 18.12 -3.27
N ASN A 385 -15.51 17.41 -4.36
CA ASN A 385 -16.44 16.42 -4.91
C ASN A 385 -16.66 15.27 -3.92
N GLU A 386 -15.57 14.70 -3.37
CA GLU A 386 -15.61 13.64 -2.36
C GLU A 386 -16.32 14.09 -1.08
N ILE A 387 -16.04 15.31 -0.61
CA ILE A 387 -16.74 15.90 0.54
C ILE A 387 -18.25 16.01 0.25
N GLY A 388 -18.63 16.46 -0.95
CA GLY A 388 -20.02 16.55 -1.36
C GLY A 388 -20.73 15.19 -1.35
N TYR A 389 -20.14 14.16 -1.95
CA TYR A 389 -20.69 12.80 -1.94
C TYR A 389 -20.77 12.21 -0.54
N PHE A 390 -19.76 12.47 0.29
CA PHE A 390 -19.79 12.08 1.68
C PHE A 390 -21.03 12.65 2.40
N LEU A 391 -21.31 13.95 2.22
CA LEU A 391 -22.47 14.62 2.80
C LEU A 391 -23.80 14.06 2.24
N MET A 392 -23.86 13.75 0.94
CA MET A 392 -25.03 13.12 0.32
C MET A 392 -25.33 11.74 0.92
N ASN A 393 -24.29 10.91 1.11
CA ASN A 393 -24.43 9.59 1.73
C ASN A 393 -24.90 9.68 3.18
N ALA A 394 -24.45 10.71 3.90
CA ALA A 394 -24.94 11.07 5.24
C ALA A 394 -26.32 11.75 5.26
N LYS A 395 -27.02 11.82 4.11
CA LYS A 395 -28.33 12.47 3.93
C LYS A 395 -28.36 13.97 4.26
N LYS A 396 -27.19 14.64 4.30
CA LYS A 396 -27.03 16.09 4.49
C LYS A 396 -27.09 16.81 3.13
N LEU A 397 -28.18 16.66 2.38
CA LEU A 397 -28.31 17.10 0.98
C LEU A 397 -28.08 18.60 0.78
N ASP A 398 -28.57 19.46 1.68
CA ASP A 398 -28.36 20.92 1.58
C ASP A 398 -26.88 21.31 1.71
N ALA A 399 -26.16 20.65 2.62
CA ALA A 399 -24.73 20.87 2.79
C ALA A 399 -23.96 20.37 1.58
N ALA A 400 -24.34 19.20 1.03
CA ALA A 400 -23.73 18.66 -0.17
C ALA A 400 -23.89 19.60 -1.37
N ILE A 401 -25.12 20.08 -1.63
CA ILE A 401 -25.40 21.03 -2.72
C ILE A 401 -24.53 22.28 -2.57
N MET A 402 -24.44 22.86 -1.37
CA MET A 402 -23.60 24.03 -1.13
C MET A 402 -22.12 23.78 -1.44
N VAL A 403 -21.61 22.59 -1.09
CA VAL A 403 -20.23 22.18 -1.41
C VAL A 403 -20.03 22.03 -2.92
N PHE A 404 -20.94 21.34 -3.61
CA PHE A 404 -20.86 21.16 -5.05
C PHE A 404 -21.01 22.49 -5.81
N GLU A 405 -21.93 23.36 -5.41
CA GLU A 405 -22.06 24.71 -5.97
C GLU A 405 -20.74 25.47 -5.85
N TYR A 406 -20.12 25.46 -4.66
CA TYR A 406 -18.83 26.09 -4.48
C TYR A 406 -17.77 25.47 -5.39
N ASN A 407 -17.76 24.14 -5.56
CA ASN A 407 -16.85 23.44 -6.46
C ASN A 407 -17.01 23.88 -7.93
N THR A 408 -18.25 24.09 -8.39
CA THR A 408 -18.50 24.62 -9.74
C THR A 408 -17.96 26.04 -9.95
N THR A 409 -17.87 26.85 -8.89
CA THR A 409 -17.29 28.20 -8.99
C THR A 409 -15.77 28.17 -9.08
N LEU A 410 -15.13 27.19 -8.43
CA LEU A 410 -13.68 27.00 -8.48
C LEU A 410 -13.22 26.30 -9.78
N PHE A 411 -14.02 25.37 -10.31
CA PHE A 411 -13.66 24.55 -11.48
C PHE A 411 -14.75 24.59 -12.57
N PRO A 412 -15.08 25.77 -13.14
CA PRO A 412 -16.23 25.97 -14.03
C PRO A 412 -16.10 25.29 -15.41
N THR A 413 -14.95 24.69 -15.71
CA THR A 413 -14.66 23.94 -16.94
C THR A 413 -14.66 22.43 -16.74
N SER A 414 -14.76 21.93 -15.50
CA SER A 414 -14.86 20.50 -15.23
C SER A 414 -16.30 20.04 -15.47
N SER A 415 -16.53 19.04 -16.32
CA SER A 415 -17.88 18.45 -16.50
C SER A 415 -18.35 17.76 -15.22
N ASN A 416 -17.42 17.08 -14.53
CA ASN A 416 -17.66 16.30 -13.32
C ASN A 416 -18.30 17.12 -12.18
N VAL A 417 -17.87 18.37 -11.95
CA VAL A 417 -18.46 19.18 -10.87
C VAL A 417 -19.93 19.55 -11.11
N PHE A 418 -20.33 19.71 -12.37
CA PHE A 418 -21.74 19.95 -12.72
C PHE A 418 -22.55 18.65 -12.71
N ASP A 419 -21.93 17.53 -13.06
CA ASP A 419 -22.55 16.21 -12.95
C ASP A 419 -22.97 15.91 -11.51
N SER A 420 -22.01 16.01 -10.57
CA SER A 420 -22.27 15.78 -9.15
C SER A 420 -23.26 16.78 -8.55
N LEU A 421 -23.22 18.05 -8.97
CA LEU A 421 -24.21 19.05 -8.54
C LEU A 421 -25.61 18.71 -9.06
N GLY A 422 -25.70 18.22 -10.31
CA GLY A 422 -26.94 17.74 -10.91
C GLY A 422 -27.55 16.59 -10.12
N GLU A 423 -26.72 15.63 -9.72
CA GLU A 423 -27.14 14.47 -8.90
C GLU A 423 -27.63 14.91 -7.52
N ALA A 424 -26.94 15.83 -6.87
CA ALA A 424 -27.35 16.35 -5.58
C ALA A 424 -28.72 17.05 -5.65
N TYR A 425 -28.98 17.83 -6.70
CA TYR A 425 -30.28 18.45 -6.94
C TYR A 425 -31.37 17.43 -7.28
N PHE A 426 -31.05 16.42 -8.08
CA PHE A 426 -31.96 15.32 -8.40
C PHE A 426 -32.41 14.59 -7.14
N ASN A 427 -31.46 14.23 -6.27
CA ASN A 427 -31.73 13.55 -5.00
C ASN A 427 -32.50 14.42 -3.99
N LYS A 428 -32.45 15.75 -4.12
CA LYS A 428 -33.28 16.69 -3.35
C LYS A 428 -34.69 16.89 -3.95
N GLY A 429 -34.92 16.43 -5.18
CA GLY A 429 -36.17 16.61 -5.90
C GLY A 429 -36.27 17.91 -6.70
N ASP A 430 -35.20 18.69 -6.81
CA ASP A 430 -35.16 19.91 -7.63
C ASP A 430 -34.81 19.55 -9.08
N LYS A 431 -35.82 19.03 -9.80
CA LYS A 431 -35.67 18.56 -11.19
C LYS A 431 -35.18 19.66 -12.14
N ALA A 432 -35.61 20.90 -11.94
CA ALA A 432 -35.23 22.02 -12.79
C ALA A 432 -33.73 22.33 -12.69
N LYS A 433 -33.19 22.41 -11.46
CA LYS A 433 -31.76 22.61 -11.26
C LYS A 433 -30.92 21.38 -11.59
N ALA A 434 -31.45 20.18 -11.37
CA ALA A 434 -30.80 18.95 -11.81
C ALA A 434 -30.60 18.96 -13.34
N LEU A 435 -31.68 19.22 -14.09
CA LEU A 435 -31.64 19.28 -15.55
C LEU A 435 -30.66 20.34 -16.07
N LEU A 436 -30.63 21.52 -15.45
CA LEU A 436 -29.70 22.59 -15.80
C LEU A 436 -28.24 22.14 -15.67
N ASN A 437 -27.90 21.48 -14.57
CA ASN A 437 -26.54 21.06 -14.28
C ASN A 437 -26.10 19.87 -15.13
N TYR A 438 -26.96 18.87 -15.36
CA TYR A 438 -26.66 17.78 -16.30
C TYR A 438 -26.46 18.29 -17.73
N LYS A 439 -27.28 19.25 -18.20
CA LYS A 439 -27.06 19.90 -19.50
C LYS A 439 -25.72 20.62 -19.57
N ARG A 440 -25.31 21.27 -18.48
CA ARG A 440 -24.00 21.93 -18.39
C ARG A 440 -22.85 20.93 -18.41
N SER A 441 -22.94 19.85 -17.64
CA SER A 441 -22.00 18.73 -17.66
C SER A 441 -21.84 18.17 -19.08
N LEU A 442 -22.95 17.88 -19.75
CA LEU A 442 -22.96 17.33 -21.11
C LEU A 442 -22.40 18.31 -22.16
N LYS A 443 -22.58 19.62 -21.96
CA LYS A 443 -21.97 20.64 -22.82
C LYS A 443 -20.43 20.67 -22.68
N LEU A 444 -19.92 20.40 -21.48
CA LEU A 444 -18.48 20.36 -21.20
C LEU A 444 -17.87 19.01 -21.63
N ASP A 445 -18.63 17.92 -21.54
CA ASP A 445 -18.25 16.59 -22.00
C ASP A 445 -19.45 15.88 -22.66
N ALA A 446 -19.46 15.89 -24.00
CA ALA A 446 -20.52 15.28 -24.80
C ALA A 446 -20.56 13.74 -24.71
N THR A 447 -19.55 13.11 -24.11
CA THR A 447 -19.46 11.65 -23.97
C THR A 447 -20.10 11.11 -22.69
N ASN A 448 -20.49 12.00 -21.75
CA ASN A 448 -21.14 11.61 -20.50
C ASN A 448 -22.53 10.97 -20.75
N GLY A 449 -22.56 9.64 -20.83
CA GLY A 449 -23.77 8.86 -21.07
C GLY A 449 -24.76 8.87 -19.91
N ALA A 450 -24.26 8.98 -18.67
CA ALA A 450 -25.11 9.04 -17.48
C ALA A 450 -25.95 10.33 -17.47
N ALA A 451 -25.32 11.48 -17.74
CA ALA A 451 -26.01 12.75 -17.87
C ALA A 451 -27.10 12.72 -18.97
N LYS A 452 -26.81 12.11 -20.14
CA LYS A 452 -27.81 11.97 -21.22
C LYS A 452 -29.06 11.20 -20.78
N ALA A 453 -28.87 10.08 -20.06
CA ALA A 453 -29.97 9.27 -19.59
C ALA A 453 -30.86 10.04 -18.61
N ILE A 454 -30.26 10.75 -17.65
CA ILE A 454 -31.00 11.52 -16.65
C ILE A 454 -31.70 12.73 -17.28
N ILE A 455 -31.07 13.42 -18.24
CA ILE A 455 -31.73 14.51 -19.00
C ILE A 455 -33.00 13.99 -19.69
N ALA A 456 -32.91 12.86 -20.38
CA ALA A 456 -34.05 12.27 -21.09
C ALA A 456 -35.16 11.78 -20.14
N GLU A 457 -34.83 11.45 -18.88
CA GLU A 457 -35.81 11.17 -17.83
C GLU A 457 -36.49 12.45 -17.33
N LEU A 458 -35.69 13.50 -17.07
CA LEU A 458 -36.17 14.77 -16.51
C LEU A 458 -36.97 15.63 -17.49
N GLU A 459 -36.82 15.40 -18.80
CA GLU A 459 -37.55 16.11 -19.86
C GLU A 459 -38.90 15.45 -20.22
N LYS A 460 -39.21 14.29 -19.63
CA LYS A 460 -40.53 13.66 -19.68
C LYS A 460 -41.43 14.18 -18.57
#